data_AF-A0A382SS01-F1
#
_entry.id   AF-A0A382SS01-F1
#
_cell.length_a   1.000
_cell.length_b   1.000
_cell.length_c   1.000
_cell.angle_alpha   90.00
_cell.angle_beta   90.00
_cell.angle_gamma   90.00
#
_symmetry.space_group_name_H-M   'P 1'
#
loop_
_entity.id
_entity.type
_entity.pdbx_description
1 polymer ?
#
loop_
_entity_poly.entity_id
_entity_poly.type
_entity_poly.pdbx_seq_one_letter_code
_entity_poly.pdbx_strand_id
1 'polypeptide(L)' 'MDRISYARNLGYYVRENMVKSVKACHRLFGTEKPMYDQLYMLKVLPYGKLQKEYKDVVLDN' A
#
# COMPACT_ATOMS: atom_id res chain seq x y z
N MET A 1 8.35 -18.87 -4.26
CA MET A 1 8.09 -17.60 -3.55
C MET A 1 6.90 -17.82 -2.64
N ASP A 2 7.16 -18.18 -1.38
CA ASP A 2 6.14 -18.25 -0.34
C ASP A 2 5.42 -16.92 -0.26
N ARG A 3 4.14 -16.90 -0.65
CA ARG A 3 3.27 -15.75 -0.43
C ARG A 3 3.10 -15.64 1.08
N ILE A 4 3.93 -14.82 1.72
CA ILE A 4 3.73 -14.39 3.11
C ILE A 4 2.26 -14.01 3.23
N SER A 5 1.49 -14.74 4.04
CA SER A 5 0.09 -14.43 4.29
C SER A 5 0.05 -13.17 5.16
N TYR A 6 0.12 -12.00 4.52
CA TYR A 6 0.14 -10.66 5.13
C TYR A 6 -1.13 -10.35 5.97
N ALA A 7 -2.05 -11.31 6.10
CA ALA A 7 -3.43 -11.10 6.51
C ALA A 7 -3.97 -12.17 7.46
N ARG A 8 -3.11 -12.84 8.25
CA ARG A 8 -3.60 -13.73 9.33
C ARG A 8 -4.43 -12.85 10.29
N ASN A 9 -5.75 -13.01 10.29
CA ASN A 9 -6.77 -12.20 11.02
C ASN A 9 -7.25 -10.89 10.37
N LEU A 10 -7.01 -10.66 9.08
CA LEU A 10 -7.58 -9.52 8.36
C LEU A 10 -8.91 -9.92 7.71
N GLY A 11 -10.00 -9.28 8.11
CA GLY A 11 -11.32 -9.51 7.50
C GLY A 11 -11.27 -9.30 5.99
N TYR A 12 -11.98 -10.15 5.24
CA TYR A 12 -11.95 -10.20 3.77
C TYR A 12 -12.11 -8.81 3.12
N TYR A 13 -13.14 -8.06 3.52
CA TYR A 13 -13.41 -6.72 3.01
C TYR A 13 -12.33 -5.69 3.34
N VAL A 14 -11.69 -5.82 4.50
CA VAL A 14 -10.60 -4.92 4.90
C VAL A 14 -9.39 -5.16 3.99
N ARG A 15 -9.04 -6.42 3.75
CA ARG A 15 -7.96 -6.78 2.83
C ARG A 15 -8.25 -6.28 1.41
N GLU A 16 -9.48 -6.46 0.91
CA GLU A 16 -9.87 -5.93 -0.42
C GLU A 16 -9.73 -4.42 -0.52
N ASN A 17 -10.20 -3.68 0.50
CA ASN A 17 -10.07 -2.22 0.51
C ASN A 17 -8.61 -1.77 0.54
N MET A 18 -7.76 -2.46 1.30
CA MET A 18 -6.32 -2.15 1.33
C MET A 18 -5.67 -2.40 -0.03
N VAL A 19 -6.00 -3.49 -0.71
CA VAL A 19 -5.51 -3.74 -2.08
C VAL A 19 -5.98 -2.66 -3.06
N LYS A 20 -7.24 -2.21 -2.94
CA LYS A 20 -7.77 -1.10 -3.77
C LYS A 20 -7.03 0.20 -3.51
N SER A 21 -6.72 0.51 -2.25
CA SER A 21 -5.94 1.69 -1.85
C SER A 21 -4.53 1.69 -2.46
N VAL A 22 -3.83 0.55 -2.42
CA VAL A 22 -2.50 0.40 -3.03
C VAL A 22 -2.57 0.63 -4.54
N LYS A 23 -3.51 -0.03 -5.24
CA LYS A 23 -3.70 0.16 -6.68
C LYS A 23 -4.06 1.60 -7.05
N ALA A 24 -4.84 2.29 -6.21
CA ALA A 24 -5.16 3.70 -6.42
C ALA A 24 -3.90 4.57 -6.31
N CYS A 25 -3.02 4.31 -5.34
CA CYS A 25 -1.72 4.99 -5.25
C CYS A 25 -0.85 4.73 -6.48
N HIS A 26 -0.72 3.47 -6.93
CA HIS A 26 0.02 3.16 -8.16
C HIS A 26 -0.52 3.92 -9.37
N ARG A 27 -1.85 3.99 -9.52
CA ARG A 27 -2.49 4.70 -10.63
C ARG A 27 -2.34 6.23 -10.54
N LEU A 28 -2.40 6.80 -9.34
CA LEU A 28 -2.31 8.24 -9.13
C LEU A 28 -0.88 8.77 -9.31
N PHE A 29 0.11 8.01 -8.87
CA PHE A 29 1.51 8.45 -8.83
C PHE A 29 2.38 7.79 -9.90
N GLY A 30 1.85 6.81 -10.66
CA GLY A 30 2.55 6.17 -11.78
C GLY A 30 3.78 5.36 -11.38
N THR A 31 3.94 5.04 -10.09
CA THR A 31 5.09 4.33 -9.55
C THR A 31 4.63 3.21 -8.62
N GLU A 32 5.46 2.18 -8.44
CA GLU A 32 5.22 1.08 -7.51
C GLU A 32 6.24 1.14 -6.38
N LYS A 33 5.77 1.08 -5.12
CA LYS A 33 6.62 1.05 -3.93
C LYS A 33 6.33 -0.20 -3.09
N PRO A 34 6.84 -1.37 -3.50
CA PRO A 34 6.49 -2.66 -2.89
C PRO A 34 6.77 -2.73 -1.39
N MET A 35 7.82 -2.06 -0.90
CA MET A 35 8.12 -1.96 0.54
C MET A 35 6.99 -1.27 1.31
N TYR A 36 6.52 -0.12 0.83
CA TYR A 36 5.47 0.65 1.50
C TYR A 36 4.11 -0.02 1.35
N ASP A 37 3.86 -0.67 0.22
CA ASP A 37 2.67 -1.47 0.00
C ASP A 37 2.61 -2.63 1.01
N GLN A 38 3.73 -3.32 1.24
CA GLN A 38 3.83 -4.37 2.26
C GLN A 38 3.64 -3.83 3.67
N LEU A 39 4.26 -2.69 4.02
CA LEU A 39 4.09 -2.06 5.34
C LEU A 39 2.64 -1.64 5.60
N TYR A 40 1.97 -1.11 4.58
CA TYR A 40 0.55 -0.79 4.64
C TYR A 40 -0.30 -2.05 4.80
N MET A 41 -0.05 -3.09 3.99
CA MET A 41 -0.76 -4.37 4.06
C MET A 41 -0.57 -5.09 5.40
N LEU A 42 0.57 -4.90 6.07
CA LEU A 42 0.85 -5.39 7.42
C LEU A 42 0.26 -4.51 8.54
N LYS A 43 -0.45 -3.41 8.20
CA LYS A 43 -0.96 -2.38 9.13
C LYS A 43 0.12 -1.71 9.98
N VAL A 44 1.39 -1.82 9.61
CA VAL A 44 2.49 -1.10 10.26
C VAL A 44 2.43 0.39 9.90
N LEU A 45 1.94 0.69 8.71
CA LEU A 45 1.88 2.04 8.16
C LEU A 45 0.43 2.42 7.80
N PRO A 46 -0.08 3.58 8.23
CA PRO A 46 -1.44 4.01 7.89
C PRO A 46 -1.53 4.55 6.45
N TYR A 47 -2.74 4.55 5.87
CA TYR A 47 -2.95 4.97 4.49
C TYR A 47 -2.47 6.40 4.17
N GLY A 48 -2.68 7.35 5.08
CA GLY A 48 -2.22 8.74 4.87
C GLY A 48 -0.68 8.85 4.78
N LYS A 49 0.06 7.98 5.48
CA LYS A 49 1.51 7.88 5.34
C LYS A 49 1.88 7.27 3.99
N LEU A 50 1.15 6.23 3.54
CA LEU A 50 1.38 5.61 2.22
C LEU A 50 1.25 6.65 1.12
N GLN A 51 0.16 7.43 1.13
CA GLN A 51 -0.07 8.50 0.16
C GLN A 51 1.04 9.56 0.17
N LYS A 52 1.56 9.93 1.33
CA LYS A 52 2.65 10.91 1.43
C LYS A 52 3.93 10.39 0.78
N GLU A 53 4.30 9.13 1.04
CA GLU A 53 5.50 8.52 0.46
C GLU A 53 5.43 8.39 -1.05
N TYR A 54 4.23 8.24 -1.61
CA TYR A 54 4.00 8.30 -3.05
C TYR A 54 4.03 9.75 -3.59
N LYS A 55 3.50 10.73 -2.84
CA LYS A 55 3.44 12.14 -3.24
C LYS A 55 4.82 12.81 -3.26
N ASP A 56 5.66 12.54 -2.27
CA ASP A 56 6.97 13.17 -2.15
C ASP A 56 7.89 12.82 -3.34
N VAL A 57 7.63 11.72 -4.07
CA VAL A 57 8.35 11.36 -5.30
C VAL A 57 7.96 12.22 -6.51
N VAL A 58 6.72 12.66 -6.60
CA VAL A 58 6.23 13.42 -7.76
C VAL A 58 6.69 14.89 -7.72
N LEU A 59 7.00 15.40 -6.53
CA LEU A 59 7.44 16.79 -6.35
C LEU A 59 8.95 17.01 -6.55
N ASP A 60 9.72 15.95 -6.71
CA ASP A 60 11.18 16.00 -6.92
C ASP A 60 11.57 15.96 -8.42
N ASN A 61 10.61 16.20 -9.32
CA ASN A 61 10.81 16.34 -10.77
C ASN A 61 10.47 17.74 -11.26
#